data_AF-A0A3D0LEB1-F1
#
_entry.id   AF-A0A3D0LEB1-F1
#
_cell.length_a   1.000
_cell.length_b   1.000
_cell.length_c   1.000
_cell.angle_alpha   90.00
_cell.angle_beta   90.00
_cell.angle_gamma   90.00
#
_symmetry.space_group_name_H-M   'P 1'
#
loop_
_entity.id
_entity.type
_entity.pdbx_description
1 polymer ?
#
loop_
_entity_poly.entity_id
_entity_poly.type
_entity_poly.pdbx_seq_one_letter_code
_entity_poly.pdbx_strand_id
1 'polypeptide(L)'
;MFRIINQYLANVNIATNPEIRSKMDIFLKDREDIEKFCINESFNKYIVDIRMKEYSVDNADRMFRDFLTYTSFAYSAMHVRYNEGARVRYRYVTSKEDKTAVYMDVVISSAD
;
A
#
# COMPACT_ATOMS: atom_id res chain seq x y z
N MET A 1 -7.20 -10.00 13.62
CA MET A 1 -6.23 -9.36 12.70
C MET A 1 -6.46 -7.85 12.50
N PHE A 2 -7.69 -7.39 12.22
CA PHE A 2 -8.04 -5.94 12.15
C PHE A 2 -7.62 -5.11 13.38
N ARG A 3 -7.72 -5.72 14.57
CA ARG A 3 -7.32 -5.10 15.84
C ARG A 3 -5.84 -4.69 15.89
N ILE A 4 -4.95 -5.41 15.21
CA ILE A 4 -3.50 -5.21 15.36
C ILE A 4 -3.06 -3.95 14.60
N ILE A 5 -3.53 -3.75 13.36
CA ILE A 5 -3.26 -2.50 12.61
C ILE A 5 -3.80 -1.29 13.40
N ASN A 6 -5.03 -1.37 13.92
CA ASN A 6 -5.60 -0.25 14.69
C ASN A 6 -4.81 0.04 15.98
N GLN A 7 -4.38 -1.01 16.69
CA GLN A 7 -3.51 -0.86 17.85
C GLN A 7 -2.16 -0.25 17.47
N TYR A 8 -1.59 -0.64 16.33
CA TYR A 8 -0.36 -0.05 15.82
C TYR A 8 -0.55 1.44 15.49
N LEU A 9 -1.60 1.77 14.74
CA LEU A 9 -1.96 3.14 14.36
C LEU A 9 -2.19 4.05 15.56
N ALA A 10 -2.68 3.52 16.69
CA ALA A 10 -2.84 4.27 17.93
C ALA A 10 -1.52 4.68 18.60
N ASN A 11 -0.38 4.10 18.19
CA ASN A 11 0.95 4.32 18.78
C ASN A 11 1.90 5.11 17.88
N VAL A 12 1.46 5.55 16.70
CA VAL A 12 2.27 6.26 15.71
C VAL A 12 1.64 7.58 15.28
N ASN A 13 2.48 8.50 14.80
CA ASN A 13 2.06 9.77 14.24
C ASN A 13 1.89 9.63 12.73
N ILE A 14 0.64 9.47 12.28
CA ILE A 14 0.34 9.31 10.85
C ILE A 14 0.51 10.65 10.13
N ALA A 15 1.38 10.67 9.12
CA ALA A 15 1.56 11.80 8.24
C ALA A 15 1.80 11.32 6.81
N THR A 16 1.38 12.11 5.83
CA THR A 16 1.78 11.91 4.45
C THR A 16 3.24 12.26 4.27
N ASN A 17 3.91 11.57 3.35
CA ASN A 17 5.36 11.70 3.15
C ASN A 17 5.66 11.81 1.65
N PRO A 18 6.16 12.96 1.17
CA PRO A 18 6.45 13.17 -0.25
C PRO A 18 7.46 12.18 -0.84
N GLU A 19 8.44 11.71 -0.06
CA GLU A 19 9.42 10.72 -0.50
C GLU A 19 8.75 9.37 -0.76
N ILE A 20 7.88 8.92 0.16
CA ILE A 20 7.08 7.70 -0.04
C ILE A 20 6.13 7.86 -1.23
N ARG A 21 5.51 9.04 -1.40
CA ARG A 21 4.68 9.33 -2.59
C ARG A 21 5.48 9.19 -3.88
N SER A 22 6.69 9.73 -3.93
CA SER A 22 7.57 9.62 -5.09
C SER A 22 8.01 8.17 -5.34
N LYS A 23 8.34 7.41 -4.29
CA LYS A 23 8.66 5.98 -4.40
C LYS A 23 7.50 5.17 -4.97
N MET A 24 6.28 5.41 -4.49
CA MET A 24 5.09 4.76 -5.04
C MET A 24 4.88 5.10 -6.52
N ASP A 25 5.01 6.38 -6.88
CA ASP A 25 4.82 6.83 -8.26
C ASP A 25 5.84 6.21 -9.23
N ILE A 26 7.12 6.17 -8.84
CA ILE A 26 8.19 5.54 -9.64
C ILE A 26 7.91 4.05 -9.80
N PHE A 27 7.67 3.34 -8.69
CA PHE A 27 7.40 1.90 -8.73
C PHE A 27 6.22 1.55 -9.64
N LEU A 28 5.12 2.29 -9.55
CA LEU A 28 3.91 1.98 -10.30
C LEU A 28 4.00 2.36 -11.78
N LYS A 29 4.80 3.37 -12.15
CA LYS A 29 5.01 3.77 -13.55
C LYS A 29 5.86 2.78 -14.35
N ASP A 30 6.83 2.15 -13.69
CA ASP A 30 7.82 1.30 -14.37
C ASP A 30 7.34 -0.16 -14.53
N ARG A 31 6.10 -0.48 -14.13
CA ARG A 31 5.58 -1.87 -14.09
C ARG A 31 4.71 -2.19 -15.30
N GLU A 32 5.15 -3.16 -16.10
CA GLU A 32 4.44 -3.58 -17.32
C GLU A 32 3.14 -4.36 -17.07
N ASP A 33 2.97 -4.98 -15.91
CA ASP A 33 1.80 -5.78 -15.53
C ASP A 33 0.66 -4.93 -14.91
N ILE A 34 0.86 -3.61 -14.82
CA ILE A 34 -0.15 -2.63 -14.42
C ILE A 34 -0.77 -2.00 -15.67
N GLU A 35 -2.10 -1.98 -15.73
CA GLU A 35 -2.85 -1.28 -16.79
C GLU A 35 -3.04 0.20 -16.42
N LYS A 36 -3.43 0.44 -15.16
CA LYS A 36 -3.70 1.78 -14.64
C LYS A 36 -3.47 1.83 -13.14
N PHE A 37 -3.03 2.97 -12.64
CA PHE A 37 -2.99 3.22 -11.20
C PHE A 37 -3.42 4.65 -10.86
N CYS A 38 -3.76 4.87 -9.60
CA CYS A 38 -4.04 6.18 -9.03
C CYS A 38 -3.56 6.24 -7.58
N ILE A 39 -2.93 7.35 -7.19
CA ILE A 39 -2.50 7.61 -5.82
C ILE A 39 -3.24 8.85 -5.32
N ASN A 40 -4.16 8.65 -4.39
CA ASN A 40 -4.93 9.72 -3.76
C ASN A 40 -4.50 9.92 -2.31
N GLU A 41 -4.55 11.16 -1.84
CA GLU A 41 -4.31 11.51 -0.45
C GLU A 41 -5.66 11.86 0.21
N SER A 42 -5.93 11.26 1.38
CA SER A 42 -7.18 11.45 2.11
C SER A 42 -6.91 11.36 3.60
N PHE A 43 -7.22 12.41 4.37
CA PHE A 43 -7.09 12.44 5.84
C PHE A 43 -5.77 11.82 6.37
N ASN A 44 -4.63 12.30 5.85
CA ASN A 44 -3.26 11.86 6.21
C ASN A 44 -2.87 10.42 5.83
N LYS A 45 -3.65 9.74 5.00
CA LYS A 45 -3.30 8.45 4.41
C LYS A 45 -3.32 8.49 2.90
N TYR A 46 -2.63 7.53 2.28
CA TYR A 46 -2.74 7.29 0.84
C TYR A 46 -3.77 6.20 0.53
N ILE A 47 -4.50 6.40 -0.55
CA ILE A 47 -5.31 5.38 -1.21
C ILE A 47 -4.63 5.11 -2.55
N VAL A 48 -4.17 3.87 -2.73
CA VAL A 48 -3.40 3.45 -3.91
C VAL A 48 -4.25 2.44 -4.65
N ASP A 49 -4.93 2.89 -5.71
CA ASP A 49 -5.75 2.02 -6.56
C ASP A 49 -4.91 1.52 -7.73
N ILE A 50 -4.82 0.20 -7.90
CA ILE A 50 -4.01 -0.46 -8.92
C ILE A 50 -4.89 -1.44 -9.71
N ARG A 51 -4.86 -1.29 -11.03
CA ARG A 51 -5.55 -2.15 -12.00
C ARG A 51 -4.49 -2.97 -12.73
N MET A 52 -4.53 -4.28 -12.53
CA MET A 52 -3.60 -5.21 -13.18
C MET A 52 -4.14 -5.66 -14.53
N LYS A 53 -3.24 -5.88 -15.49
CA LYS A 53 -3.60 -6.46 -16.79
C LYS A 53 -4.12 -7.88 -16.66
N GLU A 54 -3.43 -8.69 -15.87
CA GLU A 54 -3.81 -10.07 -15.57
C GLU A 54 -3.98 -10.24 -14.05
N TYR A 55 -5.20 -10.08 -13.59
CA TYR A 55 -5.50 -10.20 -12.17
C TYR A 55 -5.65 -11.67 -11.74
N SER A 56 -4.89 -12.03 -10.72
CA SER A 56 -5.15 -13.16 -9.84
C SER A 56 -4.78 -12.77 -8.42
N VAL A 57 -5.31 -13.46 -7.43
CA VAL A 57 -4.95 -13.20 -6.01
C VAL A 57 -3.45 -13.38 -5.80
N ASP A 58 -2.84 -14.36 -6.48
CA ASP A 58 -1.41 -14.63 -6.38
C ASP A 58 -0.56 -13.54 -7.05
N ASN A 59 -0.98 -13.05 -8.23
CA ASN A 59 -0.30 -11.93 -8.89
C ASN A 59 -0.40 -10.65 -8.06
N ALA A 60 -1.56 -10.40 -7.44
CA ALA A 60 -1.75 -9.27 -6.55
C ALA A 60 -0.90 -9.37 -5.26
N ASP A 61 -0.71 -10.58 -4.70
CA ASP A 61 0.19 -10.81 -3.57
C ASP A 61 1.66 -10.54 -3.94
N ARG A 62 2.10 -11.02 -5.10
CA ARG A 62 3.47 -10.75 -5.61
C ARG A 62 3.70 -9.26 -5.80
N MET A 63 2.79 -8.59 -6.52
CA MET A 63 2.88 -7.14 -6.73
C MET A 63 2.94 -6.38 -5.41
N PHE A 64 2.10 -6.75 -4.43
CA PHE A 64 2.09 -6.08 -3.14
C PHE A 64 3.40 -6.29 -2.36
N ARG A 65 4.04 -7.47 -2.45
CA ARG A 65 5.35 -7.71 -1.81
C ARG A 65 6.45 -6.87 -2.43
N ASP A 66 6.45 -6.72 -3.75
CA ASP A 66 7.39 -5.84 -4.45
C ASP A 66 7.16 -4.37 -4.07
N PHE A 67 5.90 -3.96 -4.02
CA PHE A 67 5.48 -2.62 -3.57
C PHE A 67 5.95 -2.34 -2.14
N LEU A 68 5.77 -3.30 -1.23
CA LEU A 68 6.22 -3.21 0.16
C LEU A 68 7.75 -3.03 0.21
N THR A 69 8.50 -3.84 -0.53
CA THR A 69 9.97 -3.75 -0.58
C THR A 69 10.45 -2.36 -1.02
N TYR A 70 9.77 -1.74 -1.97
CA TYR A 70 10.16 -0.44 -2.51
C TYR A 70 9.76 0.77 -1.64
N THR A 71 8.69 0.62 -0.85
CA THR A 71 8.06 1.75 -0.14
C THR A 71 8.27 1.71 1.38
N SER A 72 8.81 0.63 1.93
CA SER A 72 9.04 0.50 3.37
C SER A 72 10.14 1.44 3.87
N PHE A 73 9.91 2.06 5.02
CA PHE A 73 11.00 2.47 5.89
C PHE A 73 11.70 1.25 6.49
N ALA A 74 12.99 1.39 6.77
CA ALA A 74 13.81 0.30 7.30
C ALA A 74 13.39 -0.14 8.72
N TYR A 75 12.80 0.76 9.52
CA TYR A 75 12.49 0.48 10.92
C TYR A 75 11.31 -0.49 11.08
N SER A 76 10.18 -0.21 10.42
CA SER A 76 9.05 -1.14 10.47
C SER A 76 8.12 -1.02 9.27
N ALA A 77 7.51 -2.16 8.92
CA ALA A 77 6.46 -2.29 7.94
C ALA A 77 5.48 -3.38 8.39
N MET A 78 4.18 -3.08 8.40
CA MET A 78 3.12 -4.00 8.79
C MET A 78 1.96 -3.89 7.81
N HIS A 79 1.38 -5.04 7.44
CA HIS A 79 0.20 -5.05 6.58
C HIS A 79 -0.82 -6.13 6.96
N VAL A 80 -2.06 -5.92 6.55
CA VAL A 80 -3.14 -6.94 6.58
C VAL A 80 -3.88 -6.93 5.25
N ARG A 81 -4.09 -8.12 4.69
CA ARG A 81 -4.86 -8.35 3.46
C ARG A 81 -6.33 -8.62 3.74
N TYR A 82 -7.20 -8.05 2.92
CA TYR A 82 -8.63 -8.32 2.85
C TYR A 82 -8.96 -8.76 1.42
N ASN A 83 -9.56 -9.95 1.29
CA ASN A 83 -10.06 -10.43 0.01
C ASN A 83 -11.50 -9.92 -0.15
N GLU A 84 -11.73 -9.04 -1.12
CA GLU A 84 -13.01 -8.35 -1.35
C GLU A 84 -13.61 -8.80 -2.71
N GLY A 85 -13.78 -10.11 -2.90
CA GLY A 85 -14.32 -10.68 -4.14
C GLY A 85 -13.37 -10.47 -5.32
N ALA A 86 -13.71 -9.53 -6.22
CA ALA A 86 -12.95 -9.23 -7.43
C ALA A 86 -11.70 -8.34 -7.21
N ARG A 87 -11.36 -8.05 -5.95
CA ARG A 87 -10.19 -7.25 -5.58
C ARG A 87 -9.59 -7.71 -4.27
N VAL A 88 -8.33 -7.35 -4.03
CA VAL A 88 -7.68 -7.45 -2.73
C VAL A 88 -7.31 -6.07 -2.22
N ARG A 89 -7.52 -5.84 -0.92
CA ARG A 89 -7.11 -4.60 -0.24
C ARG A 89 -6.07 -4.92 0.81
N TYR A 90 -4.98 -4.17 0.82
CA TYR A 90 -4.00 -4.19 1.87
C TYR A 90 -4.11 -2.91 2.68
N ARG A 91 -4.23 -3.05 4.00
CA ARG A 91 -3.94 -1.96 4.93
C ARG A 91 -2.48 -2.07 5.28
N TYR A 92 -1.69 -1.09 4.88
CA TYR A 92 -0.25 -1.12 4.98
C TYR A 92 0.25 0.13 5.72
N VAL A 93 1.05 -0.09 6.76
CA VAL A 93 1.67 0.97 7.55
C VAL A 93 3.17 0.72 7.57
N THR A 94 3.95 1.77 7.33
CA THR A 94 5.39 1.76 7.55
C THR A 94 5.79 2.97 8.39
N SER A 95 6.74 2.82 9.30
CA SER A 95 7.17 3.94 10.17
C SER A 95 8.67 4.03 10.34
N LYS A 96 9.11 5.21 10.75
CA LYS A 96 10.47 5.51 11.21
C LYS A 96 10.59 5.27 12.72
N GLU A 97 11.82 5.35 13.23
CA GLU A 97 12.14 5.21 14.66
C GLU A 97 11.47 6.29 15.53
N ASP A 98 11.28 7.49 14.99
CA ASP A 98 10.61 8.63 15.64
C ASP A 98 9.07 8.49 15.74
N LYS A 99 8.54 7.31 15.37
CA LYS A 99 7.11 6.98 15.30
C LYS A 99 6.32 7.75 14.25
N THR A 100 6.95 8.52 13.36
CA THR A 100 6.26 9.03 12.16
C THR A 100 5.97 7.87 11.22
N ALA A 101 4.70 7.72 10.83
CA ALA A 101 4.23 6.62 10.02
C ALA A 101 3.46 7.08 8.79
N VAL A 102 3.59 6.33 7.70
CA VAL A 102 2.76 6.46 6.51
C VAL A 102 1.77 5.30 6.49
N TYR A 103 0.48 5.63 6.42
CA TYR A 103 -0.60 4.66 6.28
C TYR A 103 -1.15 4.69 4.85
N MET A 104 -1.34 3.50 4.28
CA MET A 104 -1.79 3.27 2.91
C MET A 104 -2.91 2.22 2.89
N ASP A 105 -3.98 2.52 2.16
CA ASP A 105 -4.93 1.53 1.69
C ASP A 105 -4.59 1.20 0.22
N VAL A 106 -3.96 0.06 -0.02
CA VAL A 106 -3.59 -0.41 -1.36
C VAL A 106 -4.67 -1.34 -1.89
N VAL A 107 -5.33 -0.98 -2.98
CA VAL A 107 -6.42 -1.74 -3.60
C VAL A 107 -5.95 -2.26 -4.94
N ILE A 108 -6.00 -3.58 -5.13
CA ILE A 108 -5.50 -4.26 -6.32
C ILE A 108 -6.67 -5.04 -6.92
N SER A 109 -6.93 -4.83 -8.21
CA SER A 109 -8.09 -5.37 -8.91
C SER A 109 -7.79 -5.62 -10.38
N SER A 110 -8.70 -6.33 -11.06
CA SER A 110 -8.66 -6.46 -12.52
C SER A 110 -8.82 -5.10 -13.19
N ALA A 111 -8.16 -4.93 -14.33
CA ALA A 111 -8.66 -4.07 -15.39
C ALA A 111 -9.95 -4.72 -15.90
N ASP A 112 -11.08 -3.99 -15.80
CA ASP A 112 -12.34 -4.38 -16.42
C ASP A 112 -12.37 -3.85 -17.85
#